data_AF-A0A9D6M561-F1
#
_entry.id   AF-A0A9D6M561-F1
#
_cell.length_a   1.000
_cell.length_b   1.000
_cell.length_c   1.000
_cell.angle_alpha   90.00
_cell.angle_beta   90.00
_cell.angle_gamma   90.00
#
_symmetry.space_group_name_H-M   'P 1'
#
loop_
_entity.id
_entity.type
_entity.pdbx_description
1 polymer ?
#
loop_
_entity_poly.entity_id
_entity_poly.type
_entity_poly.pdbx_seq_one_letter_code
_entity_poly.pdbx_strand_id
1 'polypeptide(L)'
;MKRETSSHLTEKELLEMESQYCSFGDTVHYLEPPKIFDRCDGSWLFDTEGKPYLDMQMWYSAVNFGYRNQEIEAAPASEITSSFRYRRRYGHFSNRAEFIPYPYCYRCYYGKNRANCDYECIKHFEKLFETEYHGVLDTKINEAEYAAFYIEAIQGTGGYVIPPPEYFERLHVVLKKYGILLIDDEIQMGFYRTGKLWAAEHFNIKPDIVVFGKALTNGLNPIAGVWAKEEMINPSMFPPGSTHSTFSSNPLGTAAGLATLEYIEKRDMESLVMEKGKYLLSRLKELQKRYSVIGDVDGLGLAIRIEMTKTDKFTPDRALADRIFEHGMKGGIEADGKKYGLVLDVGGYYKNVFTLAPALTISHDEIDLFIKLFSALLKKCAV
;
A
#
# COMPACT_ATOMS: atom_id res chain seq x y z
N MET A 1 -4.21 8.62 -42.68
CA MET A 1 -4.09 7.25 -42.15
C MET A 1 -5.36 6.96 -41.37
N LYS A 2 -6.18 6.04 -41.87
CA LYS A 2 -7.39 5.57 -41.18
C LYS A 2 -6.94 5.01 -39.83
N ARG A 3 -7.50 5.51 -38.73
CA ARG A 3 -7.40 4.79 -37.45
C ARG A 3 -8.11 3.47 -37.67
N GLU A 4 -7.32 2.40 -37.64
CA GLU A 4 -7.80 1.04 -37.69
C GLU A 4 -8.84 0.84 -36.59
N THR A 5 -9.96 0.33 -37.04
CA THR A 5 -11.13 -0.14 -36.29
C THR A 5 -10.73 -0.79 -34.97
N SER A 6 -11.13 -0.17 -33.84
CA SER A 6 -11.27 -0.94 -32.62
C SER A 6 -12.27 -2.05 -32.90
N SER A 7 -11.87 -3.29 -32.70
CA SER A 7 -12.69 -4.47 -32.90
C SER A 7 -13.96 -4.34 -32.06
N HIS A 8 -15.07 -3.94 -32.68
CA HIS A 8 -16.37 -4.09 -32.04
C HIS A 8 -16.63 -5.58 -31.94
N LEU A 9 -16.77 -6.07 -30.71
CA LEU A 9 -17.23 -7.43 -30.45
C LEU A 9 -18.56 -7.62 -31.17
N THR A 10 -18.70 -8.75 -31.85
CA THR A 10 -19.97 -9.12 -32.49
C THR A 10 -21.03 -9.40 -31.42
N GLU A 11 -22.31 -9.24 -31.75
CA GLU A 11 -23.41 -9.53 -30.81
C GLU A 11 -23.31 -10.97 -30.26
N LYS A 12 -22.85 -11.92 -31.10
CA LYS A 12 -22.60 -13.30 -30.68
C LYS A 12 -21.52 -13.39 -29.59
N GLU A 13 -20.40 -12.71 -29.77
CA GLU A 13 -19.32 -12.68 -28.77
C GLU A 13 -19.77 -11.99 -27.48
N LEU A 14 -20.58 -10.93 -27.59
CA LEU A 14 -21.14 -10.25 -26.43
C LEU A 14 -22.11 -11.14 -25.64
N LEU A 15 -22.95 -11.91 -26.32
CA LEU A 15 -23.85 -12.88 -25.68
C LEU A 15 -23.09 -14.05 -25.04
N GLU A 16 -22.02 -14.52 -25.68
CA GLU A 16 -21.15 -15.54 -25.09
C GLU A 16 -20.48 -15.01 -23.80
N MET A 17 -19.97 -13.78 -23.83
CA MET A 17 -19.38 -13.15 -22.64
C MET A 17 -20.41 -12.86 -21.55
N GLU A 18 -21.59 -12.38 -21.91
CA GLU A 18 -22.67 -12.11 -20.97
C GLU A 18 -23.08 -13.40 -20.24
N SER A 19 -23.27 -14.49 -20.98
CA SER A 19 -23.61 -15.80 -20.40
C SER A 19 -22.53 -16.35 -19.47
N GLN A 20 -21.28 -15.98 -19.69
CA GLN A 20 -20.13 -16.48 -18.94
C GLN A 20 -19.82 -15.64 -17.70
N TYR A 21 -19.98 -14.33 -17.78
CA TYR A 21 -19.44 -13.39 -16.79
C TYR A 21 -20.51 -12.57 -16.05
N CYS A 22 -21.73 -12.46 -16.57
CA CYS A 22 -22.78 -11.67 -15.93
C CYS A 22 -23.63 -12.54 -14.98
N SER A 23 -23.94 -12.02 -13.80
CA SER A 23 -24.83 -12.64 -12.83
C SER A 23 -26.13 -11.84 -12.75
N PHE A 24 -27.27 -12.51 -12.88
CA PHE A 24 -28.54 -11.85 -13.22
C PHE A 24 -29.38 -11.33 -12.05
N GLY A 25 -29.05 -11.62 -10.79
CA GLY A 25 -29.74 -11.07 -9.61
C GLY A 25 -31.28 -11.07 -9.71
N ASP A 26 -31.93 -10.00 -9.24
CA ASP A 26 -33.39 -9.76 -9.37
C ASP A 26 -33.80 -9.17 -10.75
N THR A 27 -32.88 -9.06 -11.69
CA THR A 27 -33.16 -8.59 -13.06
C THR A 27 -33.51 -9.77 -13.96
N VAL A 28 -34.79 -9.85 -14.37
CA VAL A 28 -35.27 -10.86 -15.31
C VAL A 28 -35.06 -10.39 -16.75
N HIS A 29 -34.23 -11.12 -17.51
CA HIS A 29 -34.27 -11.02 -18.96
C HIS A 29 -35.60 -11.60 -19.46
N TYR A 30 -36.47 -10.75 -19.99
CA TYR A 30 -37.77 -11.17 -20.52
C TYR A 30 -37.65 -11.88 -21.88
N LEU A 31 -36.45 -11.97 -22.44
CA LEU A 31 -36.12 -12.58 -23.73
C LEU A 31 -34.83 -13.40 -23.60
N GLU A 32 -34.80 -14.56 -24.26
CA GLU A 32 -33.65 -15.45 -24.35
C GLU A 32 -33.36 -15.75 -25.84
N PRO A 33 -32.19 -15.34 -26.39
CA PRO A 33 -31.12 -14.61 -25.70
C PRO A 33 -31.49 -13.15 -25.41
N PRO A 34 -30.79 -12.48 -24.46
CA PRO A 34 -31.04 -11.07 -24.15
C PRO A 34 -30.74 -10.18 -25.36
N LYS A 35 -31.44 -9.05 -25.45
CA LYS A 35 -31.23 -8.08 -26.53
C LYS A 35 -30.07 -7.15 -26.17
N ILE A 36 -29.11 -6.98 -27.09
CA ILE A 36 -27.99 -6.05 -26.94
C ILE A 36 -28.32 -4.72 -27.64
N PHE A 37 -28.08 -3.62 -26.93
CA PHE A 37 -28.13 -2.26 -27.47
C PHE A 37 -26.75 -1.61 -27.35
N ASP A 38 -26.27 -0.98 -28.42
CA ASP A 38 -24.93 -0.35 -28.44
C ASP A 38 -24.99 1.18 -28.40
N ARG A 39 -26.17 1.76 -28.62
CA ARG A 39 -26.38 3.20 -28.65
C ARG A 39 -27.78 3.57 -28.19
N CYS A 40 -27.90 4.77 -27.63
CA CYS A 40 -29.14 5.37 -27.22
C CYS A 40 -29.13 6.89 -27.48
N ASP A 41 -30.31 7.50 -27.64
CA ASP A 41 -30.48 8.94 -27.79
C ASP A 41 -31.94 9.36 -27.53
N GLY A 42 -32.17 10.35 -26.66
CA GLY A 42 -33.52 10.75 -26.28
C GLY A 42 -34.31 9.58 -25.67
N SER A 43 -35.43 9.18 -26.27
CA SER A 43 -36.22 8.02 -25.80
C SER A 43 -35.92 6.73 -26.59
N TRP A 44 -34.83 6.69 -27.34
CA TRP A 44 -34.56 5.61 -28.30
C TRP A 44 -33.33 4.80 -27.91
N LEU A 45 -33.45 3.49 -28.09
CA LEU A 45 -32.36 2.53 -28.07
C LEU A 45 -32.10 2.02 -29.50
N PHE A 46 -30.87 1.67 -29.81
CA PHE A 46 -30.47 1.13 -31.11
C PHE A 46 -29.68 -0.16 -30.87
N ASP A 47 -30.06 -1.21 -31.60
CA ASP A 47 -29.29 -2.45 -31.55
C ASP A 47 -28.02 -2.35 -32.38
N THR A 48 -27.21 -3.40 -32.32
CA THR A 48 -25.92 -3.54 -33.02
C THR A 48 -26.02 -3.43 -34.56
N GLU A 49 -27.21 -3.64 -35.13
CA GLU A 49 -27.51 -3.45 -36.55
C GLU A 49 -28.05 -2.04 -36.87
N GLY A 50 -28.21 -1.19 -35.85
CA GLY A 50 -28.71 0.17 -35.93
C GLY A 50 -30.23 0.29 -35.98
N LYS A 51 -30.97 -0.80 -35.70
CA LYS A 51 -32.43 -0.79 -35.70
C LYS A 51 -32.96 -0.03 -34.48
N PRO A 52 -33.89 0.94 -34.65
CA PRO A 52 -34.38 1.75 -33.55
C PRO A 52 -35.49 1.05 -32.77
N TYR A 53 -35.46 1.23 -31.46
CA TYR A 53 -36.46 0.79 -30.50
C TYR A 53 -36.88 1.97 -29.64
N LEU A 54 -38.17 2.25 -29.58
CA LEU A 54 -38.71 3.27 -28.69
C LEU A 54 -38.79 2.69 -27.28
N ASP A 55 -38.01 3.25 -26.35
CA ASP A 55 -38.07 2.84 -24.96
C ASP A 55 -39.15 3.64 -24.23
N MET A 56 -40.31 3.00 -24.05
CA MET A 56 -41.43 3.57 -23.28
C MET A 56 -41.33 3.27 -21.79
N GLN A 57 -40.31 2.52 -21.36
CA GLN A 57 -40.06 2.14 -19.99
C GLN A 57 -38.87 2.91 -19.40
N MET A 58 -38.00 3.50 -20.24
CA MET A 58 -36.84 4.33 -19.90
C MET A 58 -35.97 3.71 -18.80
N TRP A 59 -35.46 2.50 -19.06
CA TRP A 59 -34.68 1.71 -18.10
C TRP A 59 -35.38 1.51 -16.73
N TYR A 60 -36.69 1.30 -16.75
CA TYR A 60 -37.56 1.19 -15.55
C TYR A 60 -37.75 2.52 -14.81
N SER A 61 -38.26 3.52 -15.50
CA SER A 61 -38.53 4.89 -14.97
C SER A 61 -37.29 5.54 -14.35
N ALA A 62 -36.10 5.13 -14.79
CA ALA A 62 -34.82 5.61 -14.27
C ALA A 62 -34.23 6.72 -15.15
N VAL A 63 -34.46 6.67 -16.46
CA VAL A 63 -33.92 7.63 -17.43
C VAL A 63 -35.00 8.62 -17.87
N ASN A 64 -35.60 9.29 -16.90
CA ASN A 64 -36.81 10.11 -17.12
C ASN A 64 -36.59 11.33 -18.03
N PHE A 65 -35.35 11.74 -18.25
CA PHE A 65 -35.00 12.93 -19.03
C PHE A 65 -34.37 12.60 -20.39
N GLY A 66 -34.53 11.36 -20.84
CA GLY A 66 -33.94 10.88 -22.09
C GLY A 66 -32.45 10.54 -21.95
N TYR A 67 -32.02 9.58 -22.75
CA TYR A 67 -30.62 9.24 -22.96
C TYR A 67 -29.87 10.40 -23.60
N ARG A 68 -28.59 10.56 -23.23
CA ARG A 68 -27.67 11.56 -23.81
C ARG A 68 -28.13 13.01 -23.66
N ASN A 69 -28.82 13.29 -22.56
CA ASN A 69 -29.20 14.63 -22.20
C ASN A 69 -27.95 15.44 -21.84
N GLN A 70 -27.54 16.35 -22.75
CA GLN A 70 -26.28 17.09 -22.63
C GLN A 70 -26.19 17.94 -21.37
N GLU A 71 -27.31 18.47 -20.86
CA GLU A 71 -27.31 19.27 -19.63
C GLU A 71 -27.04 18.38 -18.40
N ILE A 72 -27.62 17.17 -18.38
CA ILE A 72 -27.41 16.19 -17.31
C ILE A 72 -26.04 15.52 -17.41
N GLU A 73 -25.53 15.28 -18.61
CA GLU A 73 -24.19 14.72 -18.83
C GLU A 73 -23.06 15.75 -18.58
N ALA A 74 -23.30 17.03 -18.83
CA ALA A 74 -22.35 18.10 -18.54
C ALA A 74 -22.15 18.33 -17.04
N ALA A 75 -23.17 18.06 -16.21
CA ALA A 75 -23.10 18.21 -14.76
C ALA A 75 -21.97 17.37 -14.11
N PRO A 76 -21.86 16.04 -14.31
CA PRO A 76 -20.74 15.24 -13.79
C PRO A 76 -19.39 15.63 -14.42
N ALA A 77 -19.35 16.10 -15.67
CA ALA A 77 -18.11 16.64 -16.27
C ALA A 77 -17.64 17.94 -15.58
N SER A 78 -18.58 18.77 -15.10
CA SER A 78 -18.30 20.00 -14.36
C SER A 78 -17.86 19.75 -12.90
N GLU A 79 -18.23 18.62 -12.29
CA GLU A 79 -17.78 18.22 -10.95
C GLU A 79 -16.28 17.90 -10.86
N ILE A 80 -15.62 17.64 -12.01
CA ILE A 80 -14.19 17.34 -12.11
C ILE A 80 -13.33 18.62 -11.91
N THR A 81 -13.93 19.83 -11.93
CA THR A 81 -13.18 21.11 -11.96
C THR A 81 -13.55 22.15 -10.89
N SER A 82 -14.41 21.82 -9.92
CA SER A 82 -14.94 22.79 -8.93
C SER A 82 -14.30 22.70 -7.52
N SER A 83 -14.55 23.67 -6.64
CA SER A 83 -14.07 23.68 -5.23
C SER A 83 -14.78 22.63 -4.36
N PHE A 84 -14.07 22.06 -3.38
CA PHE A 84 -14.59 21.08 -2.41
C PHE A 84 -15.85 21.56 -1.67
N ARG A 85 -15.95 22.86 -1.38
CA ARG A 85 -17.10 23.49 -0.70
C ARG A 85 -18.43 23.20 -1.38
N TYR A 86 -18.44 23.03 -2.70
CA TYR A 86 -19.66 22.71 -3.46
C TYR A 86 -19.98 21.21 -3.44
N ARG A 87 -18.95 20.36 -3.38
CA ARG A 87 -19.09 18.90 -3.43
C ARG A 87 -19.53 18.28 -2.10
N ARG A 88 -19.23 18.88 -0.93
CA ARG A 88 -19.53 18.30 0.40
C ARG A 88 -21.02 18.03 0.68
N ARG A 89 -21.93 18.61 -0.10
CA ARG A 89 -23.39 18.49 0.09
C ARG A 89 -24.01 17.24 -0.54
N TYR A 90 -23.26 16.52 -1.39
CA TYR A 90 -23.81 15.47 -2.24
C TYR A 90 -23.40 14.05 -1.83
N GLY A 91 -22.69 13.89 -0.70
CA GLY A 91 -22.18 12.59 -0.25
C GLY A 91 -20.99 12.11 -1.09
N HIS A 92 -20.06 11.41 -0.46
CA HIS A 92 -18.84 10.90 -1.10
C HIS A 92 -19.17 9.64 -1.92
N PHE A 93 -18.54 9.41 -3.09
CA PHE A 93 -17.86 8.14 -3.45
C PHE A 93 -17.24 8.15 -4.87
N SER A 94 -15.94 7.82 -4.95
CA SER A 94 -15.45 6.51 -5.45
C SER A 94 -13.92 6.41 -5.60
N ASN A 95 -13.15 7.51 -5.69
CA ASN A 95 -11.68 7.46 -5.71
C ASN A 95 -11.02 8.70 -5.08
N ARG A 96 -10.85 8.76 -3.75
CA ARG A 96 -10.16 9.90 -3.11
C ARG A 96 -9.19 9.48 -2.01
N ALA A 97 -8.28 8.55 -2.27
CA ALA A 97 -7.05 8.54 -1.51
C ALA A 97 -6.13 9.59 -2.15
N GLU A 98 -5.71 10.61 -1.39
CA GLU A 98 -4.60 11.46 -1.80
C GLU A 98 -3.29 10.83 -1.32
N PHE A 99 -2.32 10.69 -2.22
CA PHE A 99 -1.02 10.11 -1.90
C PHE A 99 -0.03 11.23 -1.59
N ILE A 100 0.46 11.23 -0.34
CA ILE A 100 1.51 12.14 0.10
C ILE A 100 2.88 11.43 -0.03
N PRO A 101 3.92 12.11 -0.54
CA PRO A 101 5.26 11.52 -0.60
C PRO A 101 5.74 11.07 0.77
N TYR A 102 6.12 9.79 0.89
CA TYR A 102 6.71 9.25 2.11
C TYR A 102 8.06 9.93 2.39
N PRO A 103 8.47 10.17 3.66
CA PRO A 103 9.69 10.90 4.01
C PRO A 103 10.98 10.08 3.80
N TYR A 104 11.26 9.69 2.56
CA TYR A 104 12.45 8.96 2.15
C TYR A 104 13.65 9.89 1.98
N CYS A 105 14.37 10.21 3.05
CA CYS A 105 15.43 11.23 3.01
C CYS A 105 16.58 10.96 2.02
N TYR A 106 16.97 9.70 1.81
CA TYR A 106 18.01 9.35 0.84
C TYR A 106 17.57 9.59 -0.61
N ARG A 107 16.25 9.52 -0.86
CA ARG A 107 15.61 9.85 -2.15
C ARG A 107 14.59 10.98 -1.99
N CYS A 108 15.00 12.04 -1.29
CA CYS A 108 14.06 13.07 -0.86
C CYS A 108 13.30 13.66 -2.05
N TYR A 109 11.97 13.58 -1.99
CA TYR A 109 11.06 14.11 -3.02
C TYR A 109 11.31 15.60 -3.33
N TYR A 110 11.76 16.36 -2.33
CA TYR A 110 12.04 17.79 -2.43
C TYR A 110 13.50 18.13 -2.77
N GLY A 111 14.32 17.14 -3.14
CA GLY A 111 15.74 17.36 -3.48
C GLY A 111 16.61 17.81 -2.30
N LYS A 112 16.17 17.51 -1.06
CA LYS A 112 16.88 17.83 0.19
C LYS A 112 17.54 16.58 0.79
N ASN A 113 18.18 16.74 1.94
CA ASN A 113 18.73 15.64 2.75
C ASN A 113 18.52 15.94 4.25
N ARG A 114 18.83 14.99 5.14
CA ARG A 114 18.62 15.15 6.59
C ARG A 114 19.34 16.37 7.20
N ALA A 115 20.42 16.86 6.59
CA ALA A 115 21.17 17.99 7.12
C ALA A 115 20.60 19.36 6.70
N ASN A 116 19.79 19.43 5.64
CA ASN A 116 19.26 20.69 5.11
C ASN A 116 17.75 20.67 4.84
N CYS A 117 17.07 19.58 5.20
CA CYS A 117 15.62 19.45 5.15
C CYS A 117 15.06 19.82 6.51
N ASP A 118 14.33 20.92 6.59
CA ASP A 118 13.57 21.32 7.77
C ASP A 118 12.13 20.77 7.67
N TYR A 119 12.02 19.43 7.56
CA TYR A 119 10.76 18.70 7.41
C TYR A 119 9.84 19.26 6.31
N GLU A 120 10.40 19.57 5.13
CA GLU A 120 9.64 20.11 4.00
C GLU A 120 8.46 19.23 3.60
N CYS A 121 8.53 17.90 3.82
CA CYS A 121 7.40 17.00 3.62
C CYS A 121 6.19 17.35 4.50
N ILE A 122 6.40 17.69 5.78
CA ILE A 122 5.33 18.08 6.70
C ILE A 122 4.83 19.50 6.37
N LYS A 123 5.73 20.43 6.04
CA LYS A 123 5.33 21.80 5.67
C LYS A 123 4.43 21.81 4.44
N HIS A 124 4.79 21.04 3.41
CA HIS A 124 3.96 20.90 2.21
C HIS A 124 2.65 20.16 2.52
N PHE A 125 2.66 19.17 3.40
CA PHE A 125 1.44 18.52 3.87
C PHE A 125 0.51 19.50 4.61
N GLU A 126 1.04 20.32 5.52
CA GLU A 126 0.23 21.31 6.25
C GLU A 126 -0.37 22.37 5.30
N LYS A 127 0.33 22.72 4.22
CA LYS A 127 -0.17 23.64 3.19
C LYS A 127 -1.44 23.14 2.51
N LEU A 128 -1.68 21.83 2.45
CA LEU A 128 -2.95 21.28 1.94
C LEU A 128 -4.14 21.78 2.75
N PHE A 129 -3.95 22.29 3.97
CA PHE A 129 -5.04 22.78 4.81
C PHE A 129 -5.15 24.31 4.83
N GLU A 130 -4.33 25.05 4.06
CA GLU A 130 -4.35 26.51 4.07
C GLU A 130 -5.54 27.12 3.31
N THR A 131 -6.06 26.44 2.28
CA THR A 131 -7.12 26.99 1.43
C THR A 131 -7.96 25.91 0.73
N GLU A 132 -9.20 26.27 0.38
CA GLU A 132 -10.14 25.40 -0.34
C GLU A 132 -9.83 25.27 -1.86
N TYR A 133 -8.91 26.07 -2.40
CA TYR A 133 -8.66 26.13 -3.85
C TYR A 133 -7.59 25.15 -4.36
N HIS A 134 -6.62 24.79 -3.52
CA HIS A 134 -5.56 23.82 -3.84
C HIS A 134 -5.25 22.90 -2.66
N GLY A 135 -6.24 22.76 -1.77
CA GLY A 135 -6.13 22.05 -0.52
C GLY A 135 -7.39 21.26 -0.22
N VAL A 136 -7.42 20.71 0.98
CA VAL A 136 -8.35 19.67 1.44
C VAL A 136 -9.15 20.14 2.65
N LEU A 137 -9.20 21.46 2.90
CA LEU A 137 -9.94 22.07 4.02
C LEU A 137 -11.06 22.98 3.51
N ASP A 138 -12.30 22.77 3.97
CA ASP A 138 -13.35 23.80 3.88
C ASP A 138 -13.11 24.84 4.97
N THR A 139 -12.43 25.94 4.60
CA THR A 139 -12.08 27.03 5.51
C THR A 139 -13.28 27.74 6.16
N LYS A 140 -14.51 27.57 5.65
CA LYS A 140 -15.70 28.22 6.21
C LYS A 140 -16.25 27.52 7.44
N ILE A 141 -16.05 26.21 7.51
CA ILE A 141 -16.51 25.37 8.62
C ILE A 141 -15.35 24.68 9.36
N ASN A 142 -14.12 24.84 8.85
CA ASN A 142 -12.89 24.26 9.38
C ASN A 142 -12.93 22.72 9.46
N GLU A 143 -13.40 22.09 8.38
CA GLU A 143 -13.47 20.63 8.25
C GLU A 143 -12.62 20.14 7.07
N ALA A 144 -11.86 19.07 7.29
CA ALA A 144 -11.05 18.44 6.26
C ALA A 144 -11.88 17.53 5.35
N GLU A 145 -11.50 17.41 4.09
CA GLU A 145 -12.08 16.50 3.11
C GLU A 145 -11.82 15.02 3.45
N TYR A 146 -10.72 14.76 4.18
CA TYR A 146 -10.29 13.40 4.55
C TYR A 146 -10.55 13.11 6.03
N ALA A 147 -11.09 11.93 6.31
CA ALA A 147 -11.33 11.46 7.67
C ALA A 147 -10.09 10.83 8.33
N ALA A 148 -9.18 10.27 7.54
CA ALA A 148 -8.04 9.51 8.05
C ALA A 148 -6.79 9.63 7.16
N PHE A 149 -5.64 9.51 7.80
CA PHE A 149 -4.32 9.41 7.19
C PHE A 149 -3.74 8.02 7.47
N TYR A 150 -3.57 7.22 6.42
CA TYR A 150 -3.00 5.87 6.50
C TYR A 150 -1.50 5.93 6.27
N ILE A 151 -0.73 5.27 7.12
CA ILE A 151 0.73 5.25 7.00
C ILE A 151 1.33 4.01 7.65
N GLU A 152 2.38 3.46 7.06
CA GLU A 152 3.24 2.49 7.73
C GLU A 152 4.29 3.24 8.56
N ALA A 153 4.44 2.91 9.85
CA ALA A 153 5.51 3.44 10.71
C ALA A 153 6.91 3.35 10.06
N ILE A 154 7.18 2.25 9.35
CA ILE A 154 8.30 2.08 8.44
C ILE A 154 7.74 1.52 7.12
N GLN A 155 7.96 2.22 6.01
CA GLN A 155 7.37 1.82 4.72
C GLN A 155 7.92 0.47 4.25
N GLY A 156 7.06 -0.53 4.15
CA GLY A 156 7.39 -1.92 3.88
C GLY A 156 7.89 -2.18 2.47
N THR A 157 6.98 -2.53 1.56
CA THR A 157 7.30 -2.82 0.14
C THR A 157 7.97 -1.64 -0.58
N GLY A 158 7.78 -0.42 -0.07
CA GLY A 158 8.48 0.79 -0.52
C GLY A 158 10.00 0.80 -0.25
N GLY A 159 10.53 -0.19 0.47
CA GLY A 159 11.97 -0.42 0.61
C GLY A 159 12.50 -0.30 2.05
N TYR A 160 11.69 -0.64 3.06
CA TYR A 160 12.00 -0.49 4.50
C TYR A 160 12.51 0.91 4.83
N VAL A 161 11.70 1.91 4.45
CA VAL A 161 12.06 3.31 4.60
C VAL A 161 11.74 3.79 6.00
N ILE A 162 12.79 4.17 6.73
CA ILE A 162 12.67 4.72 8.07
C ILE A 162 12.50 6.25 7.95
N PRO A 163 11.38 6.81 8.45
CA PRO A 163 11.18 8.25 8.48
C PRO A 163 12.24 8.93 9.35
N PRO A 164 12.57 10.22 9.11
CA PRO A 164 13.45 10.95 10.01
C PRO A 164 12.81 11.07 11.40
N PRO A 165 13.61 11.27 12.47
CA PRO A 165 13.11 11.59 13.81
C PRO A 165 12.07 12.73 13.75
N GLU A 166 11.18 12.85 14.72
CA GLU A 166 10.15 13.92 14.81
C GLU A 166 9.13 13.99 13.66
N TYR A 167 9.30 13.28 12.54
CA TYR A 167 8.35 13.33 11.41
C TYR A 167 6.92 13.07 11.87
N PHE A 168 6.74 12.00 12.65
CA PHE A 168 5.42 11.61 13.12
C PHE A 168 4.88 12.50 14.24
N GLU A 169 5.73 13.02 15.12
CA GLU A 169 5.31 13.99 16.14
C GLU A 169 4.74 15.24 15.45
N ARG A 170 5.42 15.74 14.41
CA ARG A 170 4.96 16.89 13.61
C ARG A 170 3.72 16.56 12.78
N LEU A 171 3.68 15.39 12.13
CA LEU A 171 2.50 14.92 11.41
C LEU A 171 1.28 14.87 12.34
N HIS A 172 1.44 14.30 13.53
CA HIS A 172 0.36 14.15 14.49
C HIS A 172 -0.22 15.50 14.93
N VAL A 173 0.62 16.53 15.11
CA VAL A 173 0.16 17.90 15.38
C VAL A 173 -0.73 18.42 14.26
N VAL A 174 -0.33 18.24 13.00
CA VAL A 174 -1.13 18.66 11.83
C VAL A 174 -2.45 17.89 11.76
N LEU A 175 -2.42 16.56 11.89
CA LEU A 175 -3.62 15.73 11.82
C LEU A 175 -4.62 16.09 12.94
N LYS A 176 -4.14 16.28 14.18
CA LYS A 176 -4.98 16.68 15.32
C LYS A 176 -5.62 18.05 15.11
N LYS A 177 -4.89 19.01 14.54
CA LYS A 177 -5.39 20.37 14.25
C LYS A 177 -6.62 20.34 13.34
N TYR A 178 -6.70 19.38 12.42
CA TYR A 178 -7.77 19.29 11.42
C TYR A 178 -8.73 18.09 11.61
N GLY A 179 -8.65 17.41 12.76
CA GLY A 179 -9.56 16.32 13.10
C GLY A 179 -9.38 15.06 12.25
N ILE A 180 -8.19 14.85 11.68
CA ILE A 180 -7.89 13.67 10.85
C ILE A 180 -7.38 12.54 11.74
N LEU A 181 -7.94 11.35 11.57
CA LEU A 181 -7.51 10.14 12.27
C LEU A 181 -6.16 9.66 11.75
N LEU A 182 -5.26 9.26 12.64
CA LEU A 182 -4.03 8.59 12.26
C LEU A 182 -4.22 7.08 12.30
N ILE A 183 -4.02 6.42 11.16
CA ILE A 183 -4.10 4.97 11.02
C ILE A 183 -2.72 4.43 10.71
N ASP A 184 -2.18 3.62 11.62
CA ASP A 184 -0.89 2.98 11.44
C ASP A 184 -1.07 1.56 10.89
N ASP A 185 -0.40 1.29 9.77
CA ASP A 185 -0.33 -0.02 9.14
C ASP A 185 0.89 -0.80 9.65
N GLU A 186 0.61 -1.68 10.61
CA GLU A 186 1.57 -2.57 11.25
C GLU A 186 1.54 -3.98 10.64
N ILE A 187 0.94 -4.15 9.46
CA ILE A 187 0.81 -5.46 8.82
C ILE A 187 2.20 -6.07 8.61
N GLN A 188 3.21 -5.30 8.17
CA GLN A 188 4.57 -5.83 7.99
C GLN A 188 5.49 -5.63 9.19
N MET A 189 5.35 -4.51 9.90
CA MET A 189 6.33 -4.05 10.89
C MET A 189 5.97 -4.41 12.34
N GLY A 190 4.72 -4.83 12.57
CA GLY A 190 4.27 -5.29 13.87
C GLY A 190 4.89 -6.63 14.27
N PHE A 191 4.53 -7.09 15.47
CA PHE A 191 4.99 -8.35 16.06
C PHE A 191 6.52 -8.43 16.15
N TYR A 192 7.16 -7.38 16.68
CA TYR A 192 8.60 -7.35 16.98
C TYR A 192 9.54 -7.39 15.77
N ARG A 193 9.06 -7.18 14.52
CA ARG A 193 9.95 -7.06 13.36
C ARG A 193 11.04 -5.98 13.56
N THR A 194 10.68 -4.87 14.18
CA THR A 194 11.56 -3.72 14.43
C THR A 194 12.15 -3.69 15.85
N GLY A 195 11.74 -4.62 16.72
CA GLY A 195 12.13 -4.68 18.13
C GLY A 195 11.07 -4.21 19.11
N LYS A 196 9.97 -3.62 18.64
CA LYS A 196 8.77 -3.29 19.43
C LYS A 196 7.56 -4.08 18.95
N LEU A 197 6.54 -4.25 19.80
CA LEU A 197 5.32 -4.94 19.37
C LEU A 197 4.70 -4.21 18.17
N TRP A 198 4.66 -2.88 18.24
CA TRP A 198 4.32 -2.00 17.14
C TRP A 198 5.52 -1.10 16.81
N ALA A 199 5.92 -1.02 15.54
CA ALA A 199 6.96 -0.12 15.09
C ALA A 199 6.67 1.37 15.39
N ALA A 200 5.41 1.79 15.44
CA ALA A 200 5.02 3.15 15.88
C ALA A 200 5.57 3.53 17.26
N GLU A 201 5.82 2.58 18.15
CA GLU A 201 6.40 2.84 19.47
C GLU A 201 7.79 3.48 19.40
N HIS A 202 8.58 3.18 18.35
CA HIS A 202 9.89 3.80 18.13
C HIS A 202 9.81 5.31 17.83
N PHE A 203 8.64 5.78 17.41
CA PHE A 203 8.42 7.16 17.00
C PHE A 203 7.51 7.92 17.99
N ASN A 204 7.22 7.33 19.16
CA ASN A 204 6.39 7.90 20.23
C ASN A 204 4.99 8.35 19.74
N ILE A 205 4.40 7.57 18.85
CA ILE A 205 3.08 7.87 18.25
C ILE A 205 2.01 7.08 18.99
N LYS A 206 0.83 7.68 19.12
CA LYS A 206 -0.39 6.98 19.55
C LYS A 206 -1.43 7.09 18.43
N PRO A 207 -1.42 6.17 17.44
CA PRO A 207 -2.41 6.18 16.36
C PRO A 207 -3.82 6.01 16.92
N ASP A 208 -4.82 6.47 16.17
CA ASP A 208 -6.23 6.28 16.51
C ASP A 208 -6.68 4.84 16.18
N ILE A 209 -6.08 4.25 15.13
CA ILE A 209 -6.32 2.88 14.69
C ILE A 209 -4.98 2.24 14.28
N VAL A 210 -4.79 0.96 14.62
CA VAL A 210 -3.71 0.10 14.13
C VAL A 210 -4.33 -1.03 13.31
N VAL A 211 -3.82 -1.28 12.11
CA VAL A 211 -4.18 -2.45 11.30
C VAL A 211 -3.02 -3.44 11.27
N PHE A 212 -3.31 -4.73 11.45
CA PHE A 212 -2.28 -5.76 11.60
C PHE A 212 -2.71 -7.12 11.05
N GLY A 213 -1.73 -7.98 10.76
CA GLY A 213 -1.95 -9.29 10.13
C GLY A 213 -0.62 -10.05 10.02
N LYS A 214 -0.30 -10.59 8.83
CA LYS A 214 0.95 -11.32 8.49
C LYS A 214 1.54 -12.15 9.64
N ALA A 215 2.46 -11.57 10.40
CA ALA A 215 3.20 -12.23 11.46
C ALA A 215 2.32 -12.73 12.62
N LEU A 216 1.09 -12.18 12.76
CA LEU A 216 0.11 -12.60 13.76
C LEU A 216 -0.05 -14.12 13.85
N THR A 217 -0.06 -14.83 12.73
CA THR A 217 -0.20 -16.31 12.70
C THR A 217 1.05 -17.04 12.25
N ASN A 218 2.17 -16.32 12.15
CA ASN A 218 3.40 -16.84 11.54
C ASN A 218 3.14 -17.46 10.14
N GLY A 219 2.16 -16.94 9.40
CA GLY A 219 1.80 -17.39 8.06
C GLY A 219 0.97 -18.69 7.98
N LEU A 220 0.58 -19.29 9.12
CA LEU A 220 -0.11 -20.59 9.12
C LEU A 220 -1.59 -20.51 8.69
N ASN A 221 -2.27 -19.39 8.95
CA ASN A 221 -3.67 -19.20 8.57
C ASN A 221 -4.01 -17.70 8.44
N PRO A 222 -4.84 -17.28 7.47
CA PRO A 222 -5.19 -15.88 7.28
C PRO A 222 -6.07 -15.37 8.42
N ILE A 223 -5.57 -14.38 9.14
CA ILE A 223 -6.33 -13.54 10.05
C ILE A 223 -5.65 -12.16 10.10
N ALA A 224 -6.47 -11.13 10.17
CA ALA A 224 -6.05 -9.75 10.32
C ALA A 224 -6.92 -9.10 11.39
N GLY A 225 -6.46 -8.00 11.94
CA GLY A 225 -7.16 -7.27 12.97
C GLY A 225 -7.10 -5.77 12.74
N VAL A 226 -8.10 -5.10 13.31
CA VAL A 226 -8.18 -3.66 13.45
C VAL A 226 -8.28 -3.39 14.94
N TRP A 227 -7.30 -2.69 15.49
CA TRP A 227 -7.33 -2.19 16.86
C TRP A 227 -7.57 -0.70 16.83
N ALA A 228 -8.71 -0.25 17.34
CA ALA A 228 -9.06 1.16 17.42
C ALA A 228 -9.26 1.58 18.88
N LYS A 229 -9.28 2.89 19.12
CA LYS A 229 -9.71 3.46 20.40
C LYS A 229 -11.12 3.01 20.75
N GLU A 230 -11.36 2.74 22.03
CA GLU A 230 -12.64 2.23 22.53
C GLU A 230 -13.82 3.12 22.12
N GLU A 231 -13.68 4.45 22.23
CA GLU A 231 -14.69 5.42 21.80
C GLU A 231 -15.11 5.32 20.33
N MET A 232 -14.30 4.65 19.48
CA MET A 232 -14.56 4.50 18.05
C MET A 232 -15.20 3.15 17.70
N ILE A 233 -14.85 2.05 18.38
CA ILE A 233 -15.23 0.68 17.95
C ILE A 233 -16.11 -0.09 18.95
N ASN A 234 -16.49 0.54 20.06
CA ASN A 234 -17.31 -0.12 21.10
C ASN A 234 -18.72 -0.51 20.60
N PRO A 235 -19.45 -1.40 21.32
CA PRO A 235 -20.76 -1.89 20.90
C PRO A 235 -21.88 -0.86 20.78
N SER A 236 -21.72 0.36 21.34
CA SER A 236 -22.68 1.45 21.14
C SER A 236 -22.46 2.18 19.80
N MET A 237 -21.23 2.19 19.30
CA MET A 237 -20.86 2.70 17.98
C MET A 237 -21.07 1.66 16.88
N PHE A 238 -20.71 0.41 17.15
CA PHE A 238 -20.86 -0.73 16.24
C PHE A 238 -21.72 -1.83 16.91
N PRO A 239 -23.06 -1.69 16.93
CA PRO A 239 -23.93 -2.70 17.51
C PRO A 239 -23.87 -4.04 16.77
N PRO A 240 -24.34 -5.14 17.38
CA PRO A 240 -24.40 -6.46 16.74
C PRO A 240 -25.03 -6.41 15.35
N GLY A 241 -24.33 -6.95 14.35
CA GLY A 241 -24.76 -6.95 12.95
C GLY A 241 -24.27 -5.76 12.10
N SER A 242 -23.56 -4.78 12.69
CA SER A 242 -23.08 -3.59 11.96
C SER A 242 -21.99 -3.90 10.93
N THR A 243 -21.13 -4.89 11.20
CA THR A 243 -20.07 -5.34 10.29
C THR A 243 -19.91 -6.84 10.43
N HIS A 244 -19.73 -7.58 9.34
CA HIS A 244 -19.49 -9.02 9.41
C HIS A 244 -18.50 -9.49 8.33
N SER A 245 -17.82 -10.59 8.64
CA SER A 245 -17.18 -11.46 7.65
C SER A 245 -17.46 -12.90 8.05
N THR A 246 -17.78 -13.76 7.07
CA THR A 246 -18.00 -15.20 7.30
C THR A 246 -16.81 -15.87 7.99
N PHE A 247 -15.60 -15.37 7.74
CA PHE A 247 -14.35 -15.90 8.30
C PHE A 247 -13.80 -15.03 9.45
N SER A 248 -14.57 -14.06 9.95
CA SER A 248 -14.17 -13.28 11.12
C SER A 248 -13.90 -14.20 12.29
N SER A 249 -12.76 -14.00 12.96
CA SER A 249 -12.36 -14.79 14.13
C SER A 249 -12.40 -16.30 13.90
N ASN A 250 -11.99 -16.76 12.70
CA ASN A 250 -11.98 -18.18 12.39
C ASN A 250 -11.14 -18.96 13.44
N PRO A 251 -11.63 -20.12 13.95
CA PRO A 251 -10.98 -20.78 15.09
C PRO A 251 -9.52 -21.18 14.85
N LEU A 252 -9.16 -21.60 13.64
CA LEU A 252 -7.80 -22.02 13.30
C LEU A 252 -6.82 -20.84 13.30
N GLY A 253 -7.17 -19.74 12.65
CA GLY A 253 -6.42 -18.50 12.66
C GLY A 253 -6.31 -17.89 14.04
N THR A 254 -7.38 -17.97 14.85
CA THR A 254 -7.39 -17.48 16.23
C THR A 254 -6.46 -18.31 17.11
N ALA A 255 -6.48 -19.64 17.00
CA ALA A 255 -5.58 -20.52 17.73
C ALA A 255 -4.11 -20.31 17.34
N ALA A 256 -3.82 -20.16 16.04
CA ALA A 256 -2.48 -19.82 15.57
C ALA A 256 -2.01 -18.46 16.09
N GLY A 257 -2.90 -17.46 16.07
CA GLY A 257 -2.63 -16.12 16.59
C GLY A 257 -2.29 -16.12 18.07
N LEU A 258 -3.09 -16.82 18.88
CA LEU A 258 -2.84 -16.98 20.31
C LEU A 258 -1.48 -17.66 20.56
N ALA A 259 -1.17 -18.74 19.85
CA ALA A 259 0.11 -19.43 19.99
C ALA A 259 1.31 -18.53 19.67
N THR A 260 1.19 -17.65 18.65
CA THR A 260 2.22 -16.65 18.34
C THR A 260 2.38 -15.62 19.46
N LEU A 261 1.28 -15.11 20.02
CA LEU A 261 1.33 -14.15 21.13
C LEU A 261 1.96 -14.77 22.39
N GLU A 262 1.56 -16.00 22.75
CA GLU A 262 2.17 -16.72 23.88
C GLU A 262 3.66 -17.02 23.67
N TYR A 263 4.07 -17.27 22.42
CA TYR A 263 5.47 -17.48 22.08
C TYR A 263 6.30 -16.21 22.34
N ILE A 264 5.74 -15.06 21.94
CA ILE A 264 6.34 -13.73 22.10
C ILE A 264 6.41 -13.34 23.57
N GLU A 265 5.32 -13.50 24.33
CA GLU A 265 5.21 -13.13 25.75
C GLU A 265 6.26 -13.83 26.64
N LYS A 266 6.64 -15.07 26.28
CA LYS A 266 7.63 -15.88 27.03
C LYS A 266 9.08 -15.46 26.77
N ARG A 267 9.35 -14.44 25.94
CA ARG A 267 10.69 -14.06 25.48
C ARG A 267 10.92 -12.56 25.51
N ASP A 268 12.15 -12.15 25.78
CA ASP A 268 12.58 -10.77 25.57
C ASP A 268 12.85 -10.54 24.07
N MET A 269 11.77 -10.37 23.31
CA MET A 269 11.83 -10.17 21.87
C MET A 269 12.47 -8.83 21.49
N GLU A 270 12.32 -7.80 22.31
CA GLU A 270 12.91 -6.48 22.07
C GLU A 270 14.43 -6.57 22.08
N SER A 271 15.02 -7.07 23.17
CA SER A 271 16.47 -7.18 23.27
C SER A 271 17.05 -8.08 22.18
N LEU A 272 16.39 -9.21 21.90
CA LEU A 272 16.81 -10.15 20.86
C LEU A 272 16.88 -9.49 19.48
N VAL A 273 15.79 -8.86 19.05
CA VAL A 273 15.68 -8.28 17.70
C VAL A 273 16.58 -7.06 17.55
N MET A 274 16.66 -6.21 18.57
CA MET A 274 17.53 -5.02 18.55
C MET A 274 19.01 -5.41 18.49
N GLU A 275 19.41 -6.46 19.22
CA GLU A 275 20.78 -6.99 19.18
C GLU A 275 21.13 -7.54 17.80
N LYS A 276 20.31 -8.46 17.27
CA LYS A 276 20.55 -9.08 15.94
C LYS A 276 20.50 -8.07 14.81
N GLY A 277 19.56 -7.14 14.87
CA GLY A 277 19.43 -6.03 13.93
C GLY A 277 20.67 -5.16 13.87
N LYS A 278 21.16 -4.71 15.03
CA LYS A 278 22.39 -3.93 15.15
C LYS A 278 23.59 -4.69 14.60
N TYR A 279 23.72 -5.97 14.91
CA TYR A 279 24.81 -6.80 14.41
C TYR A 279 24.77 -6.91 12.88
N LEU A 280 23.65 -7.34 12.30
CA LEU A 280 23.49 -7.46 10.85
C LEU A 280 23.74 -6.14 10.12
N LEU A 281 23.16 -5.04 10.62
CA LEU A 281 23.33 -3.70 10.04
C LEU A 281 24.80 -3.26 10.04
N SER A 282 25.53 -3.52 11.12
CA SER A 282 26.97 -3.18 11.20
C SER A 282 27.80 -3.90 10.13
N ARG A 283 27.53 -5.19 9.90
CA ARG A 283 28.22 -6.01 8.89
C ARG A 283 27.87 -5.58 7.46
N LEU A 284 26.64 -5.15 7.23
CA LEU A 284 26.23 -4.58 5.95
C LEU A 284 26.87 -3.21 5.68
N LYS A 285 27.03 -2.36 6.70
CA LYS A 285 27.78 -1.10 6.60
C LYS A 285 29.26 -1.34 6.23
N GLU A 286 29.87 -2.43 6.70
CA GLU A 286 31.22 -2.82 6.25
C GLU A 286 31.26 -3.23 4.77
N LEU A 287 30.21 -3.88 4.25
CA LEU A 287 30.10 -4.15 2.81
C LEU A 287 29.89 -2.85 2.02
N GLN A 288 29.07 -1.92 2.52
CA GLN A 288 28.83 -0.61 1.88
C GLN A 288 30.13 0.18 1.69
N LYS A 289 31.06 0.12 2.66
CA LYS A 289 32.38 0.75 2.53
C LYS A 289 33.25 0.11 1.45
N ARG A 290 33.09 -1.19 1.20
CA ARG A 290 33.91 -1.97 0.26
C ARG A 290 33.39 -1.95 -1.17
N TYR A 291 32.09 -1.88 -1.37
CA TYR A 291 31.45 -1.96 -2.68
C TYR A 291 30.72 -0.65 -3.00
N SER A 292 31.21 0.10 -3.99
CA SER A 292 30.65 1.41 -4.39
C SER A 292 29.24 1.33 -4.99
N VAL A 293 28.81 0.14 -5.42
CA VAL A 293 27.46 -0.14 -5.93
C VAL A 293 26.41 -0.21 -4.83
N ILE A 294 26.81 -0.17 -3.56
CA ILE A 294 25.89 -0.05 -2.42
C ILE A 294 25.73 1.44 -2.09
N GLY A 295 24.61 2.02 -2.52
CA GLY A 295 24.30 3.43 -2.31
C GLY A 295 23.93 3.71 -0.86
N ASP A 296 22.93 3.00 -0.34
CA ASP A 296 22.47 3.12 1.04
C ASP A 296 22.25 1.76 1.71
N VAL A 297 22.44 1.73 3.03
CA VAL A 297 22.10 0.61 3.89
C VAL A 297 21.49 1.22 5.14
N ASP A 298 20.27 0.85 5.48
CA ASP A 298 19.58 1.36 6.67
C ASP A 298 18.69 0.27 7.27
N GLY A 299 18.23 0.45 8.49
CA GLY A 299 17.34 -0.53 9.11
C GLY A 299 17.07 -0.31 10.59
N LEU A 300 15.97 -0.88 11.07
CA LEU A 300 15.54 -0.86 12.47
C LEU A 300 15.12 -2.27 12.88
N GLY A 301 15.69 -2.78 13.99
CA GLY A 301 15.56 -4.18 14.35
C GLY A 301 15.97 -5.09 13.19
N LEU A 302 15.12 -6.06 12.83
CA LEU A 302 15.35 -6.96 11.71
C LEU A 302 14.51 -6.60 10.47
N ALA A 303 14.19 -5.31 10.29
CA ALA A 303 13.77 -4.73 9.02
C ALA A 303 14.94 -3.93 8.44
N ILE A 304 15.74 -4.57 7.59
CA ILE A 304 16.97 -3.98 7.03
C ILE A 304 16.84 -3.82 5.50
N ARG A 305 17.36 -2.73 4.94
CA ARG A 305 17.46 -2.51 3.51
C ARG A 305 18.88 -2.41 3.00
N ILE A 306 19.10 -2.85 1.77
CA ILE A 306 20.34 -2.64 1.01
C ILE A 306 19.95 -2.08 -0.35
N GLU A 307 20.31 -0.84 -0.62
CA GLU A 307 19.96 -0.17 -1.86
C GLU A 307 21.10 -0.21 -2.89
N MET A 308 20.83 -0.85 -4.03
CA MET A 308 21.77 -1.01 -5.14
C MET A 308 21.71 0.18 -6.08
N THR A 309 22.87 0.74 -6.36
CA THR A 309 23.04 1.90 -7.22
C THR A 309 24.19 1.70 -8.19
N LYS A 310 24.29 2.61 -9.15
CA LYS A 310 25.54 2.82 -9.88
C LYS A 310 26.62 3.29 -8.92
N THR A 311 27.86 3.36 -9.42
CA THR A 311 29.04 3.74 -8.63
C THR A 311 29.00 5.19 -8.11
N ASP A 312 28.08 6.00 -8.62
CA ASP A 312 27.76 7.34 -8.11
C ASP A 312 27.02 7.34 -6.76
N LYS A 313 26.67 6.16 -6.24
CA LYS A 313 25.97 5.95 -4.97
C LYS A 313 24.62 6.64 -4.88
N PHE A 314 23.93 6.85 -6.02
CA PHE A 314 22.61 7.49 -6.02
C PHE A 314 21.69 6.97 -7.12
N THR A 315 22.21 6.82 -8.35
CA THR A 315 21.42 6.36 -9.49
C THR A 315 21.01 4.90 -9.27
N PRO A 316 19.70 4.55 -9.24
CA PRO A 316 19.25 3.19 -9.01
C PRO A 316 19.86 2.18 -9.99
N ASP A 317 20.26 1.00 -9.52
CA ASP A 317 20.73 -0.09 -10.38
C ASP A 317 19.90 -1.36 -10.20
N ARG A 318 18.68 -1.33 -10.77
CA ARG A 318 17.80 -2.50 -10.85
C ARG A 318 18.48 -3.69 -11.50
N ALA A 319 19.18 -3.48 -12.61
CA ALA A 319 19.80 -4.58 -13.35
C ALA A 319 20.85 -5.32 -12.50
N LEU A 320 21.59 -4.61 -11.64
CA LEU A 320 22.48 -5.26 -10.67
C LEU A 320 21.71 -6.05 -9.62
N ALA A 321 20.64 -5.48 -9.05
CA ALA A 321 19.79 -6.16 -8.07
C ALA A 321 19.20 -7.46 -8.65
N ASP A 322 18.65 -7.40 -9.86
CA ASP A 322 18.09 -8.55 -10.59
C ASP A 322 19.17 -9.63 -10.81
N ARG A 323 20.38 -9.26 -11.26
CA ARG A 323 21.50 -10.22 -11.42
C ARG A 323 21.89 -10.89 -10.11
N ILE A 324 21.98 -10.14 -9.01
CA ILE A 324 22.32 -10.67 -7.69
C ILE A 324 21.24 -11.65 -7.22
N PHE A 325 19.96 -11.28 -7.35
CA PHE A 325 18.82 -12.14 -7.03
C PHE A 325 18.85 -13.45 -7.83
N GLU A 326 18.99 -13.37 -9.15
CA GLU A 326 19.05 -14.55 -10.02
C GLU A 326 20.22 -15.49 -9.66
N HIS A 327 21.39 -14.93 -9.36
CA HIS A 327 22.55 -15.73 -8.94
C HIS A 327 22.36 -16.34 -7.55
N GLY A 328 21.66 -15.65 -6.65
CA GLY A 328 21.21 -16.19 -5.36
C GLY A 328 20.32 -17.40 -5.52
N MET A 329 19.30 -17.31 -6.37
CA MET A 329 18.33 -18.37 -6.60
C MET A 329 18.90 -19.62 -7.30
N LYS A 330 20.02 -19.49 -8.02
CA LYS A 330 20.69 -20.63 -8.69
C LYS A 330 21.30 -21.66 -7.72
N GLY A 331 21.49 -21.35 -6.44
CA GLY A 331 21.98 -22.34 -5.46
C GLY A 331 23.47 -22.67 -5.54
N GLY A 332 24.26 -21.90 -6.30
CA GLY A 332 25.64 -22.22 -6.64
C GLY A 332 26.71 -21.44 -5.89
N ILE A 333 26.37 -20.71 -4.82
CA ILE A 333 27.32 -19.86 -4.09
C ILE A 333 28.14 -20.73 -3.15
N GLU A 334 29.46 -20.74 -3.30
CA GLU A 334 30.35 -21.54 -2.44
C GLU A 334 30.76 -20.74 -1.20
N ALA A 335 30.54 -21.32 -0.02
CA ALA A 335 31.03 -20.81 1.27
C ALA A 335 31.30 -21.99 2.21
N ASP A 336 32.39 -21.93 2.99
CA ASP A 336 32.73 -22.94 4.01
C ASP A 336 32.68 -24.40 3.50
N GLY A 337 33.09 -24.61 2.24
CA GLY A 337 33.13 -25.94 1.61
C GLY A 337 31.77 -26.50 1.15
N LYS A 338 30.70 -25.69 1.16
CA LYS A 338 29.34 -26.08 0.72
C LYS A 338 28.78 -25.10 -0.30
N LYS A 339 27.77 -25.54 -1.06
CA LYS A 339 27.00 -24.71 -2.00
C LYS A 339 25.69 -24.26 -1.38
N TYR A 340 25.37 -22.99 -1.57
CA TYR A 340 24.19 -22.35 -1.03
C TYR A 340 23.40 -21.61 -2.11
N GLY A 341 22.08 -21.60 -1.93
CA GLY A 341 21.21 -20.59 -2.51
C GLY A 341 20.99 -19.45 -1.52
N LEU A 342 20.60 -18.29 -2.06
CA LEU A 342 20.23 -17.14 -1.25
C LEU A 342 18.93 -16.56 -1.80
N VAL A 343 17.87 -16.61 -1.00
CA VAL A 343 16.58 -16.02 -1.32
C VAL A 343 16.59 -14.57 -0.84
N LEU A 344 16.39 -13.64 -1.77
CA LEU A 344 16.33 -12.21 -1.51
C LEU A 344 15.01 -11.67 -2.06
N ASP A 345 14.48 -10.62 -1.44
CA ASP A 345 13.33 -9.89 -1.97
C ASP A 345 13.80 -8.57 -2.61
N VAL A 346 13.33 -8.28 -3.82
CA VAL A 346 13.67 -7.05 -4.56
C VAL A 346 12.48 -6.10 -4.56
N GLY A 347 12.60 -5.04 -3.76
CA GLY A 347 11.60 -4.01 -3.56
C GLY A 347 12.12 -2.61 -3.84
N GLY A 348 11.49 -1.62 -3.20
CA GLY A 348 11.84 -0.21 -3.39
C GLY A 348 11.22 0.40 -4.65
N TYR A 349 11.25 1.74 -4.72
CA TYR A 349 10.57 2.52 -5.77
C TYR A 349 11.05 2.17 -7.18
N TYR A 350 12.32 1.81 -7.33
CA TYR A 350 12.94 1.50 -8.61
C TYR A 350 13.35 0.03 -8.75
N LYS A 351 12.84 -0.86 -7.87
CA LYS A 351 13.17 -2.30 -7.85
C LYS A 351 14.68 -2.56 -7.78
N ASN A 352 15.36 -1.83 -6.90
CA ASN A 352 16.81 -1.87 -6.70
C ASN A 352 17.20 -2.04 -5.23
N VAL A 353 16.23 -2.35 -4.35
CA VAL A 353 16.45 -2.46 -2.91
C VAL A 353 16.22 -3.90 -2.49
N PHE A 354 17.17 -4.49 -1.78
CA PHE A 354 16.95 -5.74 -1.06
C PHE A 354 16.36 -5.44 0.32
N THR A 355 15.16 -5.94 0.58
CA THR A 355 14.48 -5.88 1.88
C THR A 355 14.71 -7.17 2.64
N LEU A 356 15.42 -7.10 3.76
CA LEU A 356 15.81 -8.26 4.57
C LEU A 356 14.94 -8.31 5.82
N ALA A 357 14.14 -9.37 5.92
CA ALA A 357 13.31 -9.70 7.08
C ALA A 357 13.50 -11.16 7.50
N PRO A 358 14.68 -11.54 8.02
CA PRO A 358 14.94 -12.91 8.45
C PRO A 358 14.05 -13.31 9.64
N ALA A 359 14.09 -14.58 10.04
CA ALA A 359 13.49 -15.03 11.29
C ALA A 359 14.01 -14.18 12.47
N LEU A 360 13.13 -13.85 13.42
CA LEU A 360 13.51 -13.03 14.58
C LEU A 360 14.55 -13.72 15.48
N THR A 361 14.67 -15.05 15.36
CA THR A 361 15.62 -15.90 16.07
C THR A 361 16.89 -16.20 15.28
N ILE A 362 17.15 -15.49 14.16
CA ILE A 362 18.35 -15.69 13.35
C ILE A 362 19.62 -15.59 14.22
N SER A 363 20.51 -16.57 14.09
CA SER A 363 21.76 -16.64 14.82
C SER A 363 22.84 -15.74 14.23
N HIS A 364 23.89 -15.46 15.01
CA HIS A 364 25.06 -14.74 14.50
C HIS A 364 25.77 -15.51 13.38
N ASP A 365 25.84 -16.84 13.47
CA ASP A 365 26.44 -17.68 12.43
C ASP A 365 25.67 -17.61 11.11
N GLU A 366 24.33 -17.58 11.16
CA GLU A 366 23.49 -17.40 9.98
C GLU A 366 23.65 -16.00 9.37
N ILE A 367 23.77 -14.96 10.20
CA ILE A 367 24.09 -13.60 9.75
C ILE A 367 25.46 -13.58 9.06
N ASP A 368 26.46 -14.21 9.67
CA ASP A 368 27.82 -14.27 9.13
C ASP A 368 27.87 -15.02 7.80
N LEU A 369 27.13 -16.13 7.70
CA LEU A 369 26.95 -16.86 6.45
C LEU A 369 26.29 -15.98 5.39
N PHE A 370 25.20 -15.28 5.71
CA PHE A 370 24.57 -14.34 4.79
C PHE A 370 25.56 -13.30 4.25
N ILE A 371 26.37 -12.69 5.12
CA ILE A 371 27.37 -11.69 4.73
C ILE A 371 28.42 -12.29 3.78
N LYS A 372 28.88 -13.53 4.01
CA LYS A 372 29.79 -14.24 3.10
C LYS A 372 29.14 -14.47 1.73
N LEU A 373 27.91 -15.00 1.72
CA LEU A 373 27.17 -15.30 0.49
C LEU A 373 26.88 -14.03 -0.32
N PHE A 374 26.38 -12.99 0.32
CA PHE A 374 26.04 -11.72 -0.33
C PHE A 374 27.30 -11.01 -0.87
N SER A 375 28.41 -11.03 -0.13
CA SER A 375 29.70 -10.52 -0.63
C SER A 375 30.21 -11.28 -1.86
N ALA A 376 30.05 -12.61 -1.90
CA ALA A 376 30.42 -13.40 -3.08
C ALA A 376 29.56 -13.03 -4.30
N LEU A 377 28.25 -12.80 -4.11
CA LEU A 377 27.37 -12.34 -5.17
C LEU A 377 27.75 -10.95 -5.68
N LEU A 378 28.08 -10.01 -4.78
CA LEU A 378 28.56 -8.68 -5.15
C LEU A 378 29.82 -8.75 -6.01
N LYS A 379 30.83 -9.55 -5.59
CA LYS A 379 32.06 -9.75 -6.39
C LYS A 379 31.79 -10.32 -7.78
N LYS A 380 30.77 -11.17 -7.91
CA LYS A 380 30.43 -11.82 -9.18
C LYS A 380 29.61 -10.90 -10.10
N CYS A 381 28.69 -10.12 -9.56
CA CYS A 381 27.67 -9.41 -10.35
C CYS A 381 27.94 -7.92 -10.55
N ALA A 382 28.75 -7.31 -9.69
CA ALA A 382 29.05 -5.88 -9.70
C ALA A 382 30.29 -5.51 -10.54
N VAL A 383 30.95 -6.50 -11.14
CA VAL A 383 32.09 -6.33 -12.06
C VAL A 383 31.59 -6.20 -13.48
#